data_AF-A0A520DJW8-F1
#
_entry.id   AF-A0A520DJW8-F1
#
_cell.length_a   1.000
_cell.length_b   1.000
_cell.length_c   1.000
_cell.angle_alpha   90.00
_cell.angle_beta   90.00
_cell.angle_gamma   90.00
#
_symmetry.space_group_name_H-M   'P 1'
#
loop_
_entity.id
_entity.type
_entity.pdbx_description
1 polymer ?
#
loop_
_entity_poly.entity_id
_entity_poly.type
_entity_poly.pdbx_seq_one_letter_code
_entity_poly.pdbx_strand_id
1 'polypeptide(L)'
;MSPTILLCFLIGYFLLLIIISFVTSKDSSDNNSFFVANRNSKWYLVAFGMIGTALSGVTFISVPGEVGAPAGNQFQYFQFVLGNAVGFIIICTVLLPLYYRMNLTSIYSYIEQRLGHYSYKTAA
;
A
#
# COMPACT_ATOMS: atom_id res chain seq x y z
N MET A 1 -8.75 -28.71 9.70
CA MET A 1 -9.95 -28.36 8.90
C MET A 1 -10.08 -29.38 7.78
N SER A 2 -11.32 -29.73 7.37
CA SER A 2 -11.50 -30.58 6.19
C SER A 2 -10.91 -29.89 4.94
N PRO A 3 -10.15 -30.60 4.08
CA PRO A 3 -9.64 -30.05 2.83
C PRO A 3 -10.74 -29.42 1.95
N THR A 4 -11.95 -29.97 2.00
CA THR A 4 -13.11 -29.45 1.26
C THR A 4 -13.54 -28.07 1.74
N ILE A 5 -13.55 -27.83 3.05
CA ILE A 5 -13.92 -26.55 3.64
C ILE A 5 -12.90 -25.48 3.26
N LEU A 6 -11.60 -25.81 3.33
CA LEU A 6 -10.52 -24.91 2.93
C LEU A 6 -10.65 -24.51 1.46
N LEU A 7 -10.90 -25.49 0.58
CA LEU A 7 -11.05 -25.25 -0.85
C LEU A 7 -12.26 -24.36 -1.15
N CYS A 8 -13.39 -24.57 -0.47
CA CYS A 8 -14.56 -23.70 -0.59
C CYS A 8 -14.27 -22.25 -0.21
N PHE A 9 -13.55 -22.01 0.89
CA PHE A 9 -13.16 -20.65 1.29
C PHE A 9 -12.23 -20.00 0.25
N LEU A 10 -11.24 -20.75 -0.24
CA LEU A 10 -10.30 -20.25 -1.25
C LEU A 10 -11.04 -19.84 -2.52
N ILE A 11 -11.87 -20.73 -3.08
CA ILE A 11 -12.63 -20.47 -4.31
C ILE A 11 -13.61 -19.31 -4.11
N GLY A 12 -14.34 -19.30 -2.99
CA GLY A 12 -15.28 -18.23 -2.68
C GLY A 12 -14.62 -16.86 -2.58
N TYR A 13 -13.45 -16.78 -1.95
CA TYR A 13 -12.66 -15.55 -1.85
C TYR A 13 -12.25 -15.01 -3.23
N PHE A 14 -11.66 -15.86 -4.09
CA PHE A 14 -11.25 -15.43 -5.43
C PHE A 14 -12.43 -15.04 -6.33
N LEU A 15 -13.54 -15.77 -6.27
CA LEU A 15 -14.75 -15.41 -7.00
C LEU A 15 -15.28 -14.04 -6.58
N LEU A 16 -15.32 -13.76 -5.28
CA LEU A 16 -15.72 -12.46 -4.76
C LEU A 16 -14.82 -11.34 -5.27
N LEU A 17 -13.49 -11.53 -5.27
CA LEU A 17 -12.55 -10.55 -5.81
C LEU A 17 -12.78 -10.29 -7.31
N ILE A 18 -12.99 -11.35 -8.10
CA ILE A 18 -13.26 -11.23 -9.54
C ILE A 18 -14.57 -10.48 -9.79
N ILE A 19 -15.62 -10.77 -9.03
CA ILE A 19 -16.91 -10.06 -9.12
C ILE A 19 -16.72 -8.57 -8.81
N ILE A 20 -16.03 -8.23 -7.72
CA ILE A 20 -15.75 -6.82 -7.36
C ILE A 20 -14.94 -6.13 -8.47
N SER A 21 -13.91 -6.79 -9.00
CA SER A 21 -13.08 -6.26 -10.08
C SER A 21 -13.91 -5.98 -11.35
N PHE A 22 -14.77 -6.92 -11.75
CA PHE A 22 -15.62 -6.77 -12.93
C PHE A 22 -16.68 -5.67 -12.77
N VAL A 23 -17.24 -5.51 -11.57
CA VAL A 23 -18.22 -4.44 -11.29
C VAL A 23 -17.54 -3.07 -11.29
N THR A 24 -16.31 -2.97 -10.76
CA THR A 24 -15.60 -1.69 -10.58
C THR A 24 -14.85 -1.23 -11.85
N SER A 25 -14.60 -2.12 -12.80
CA SER A 25 -13.79 -1.80 -14.00
C SER A 25 -14.51 -1.00 -15.09
N LYS A 26 -15.83 -0.80 -14.99
CA LYS A 26 -16.66 -0.25 -16.08
C LYS A 26 -16.59 1.26 -16.30
N ASP A 27 -16.11 2.05 -15.32
CA ASP A 27 -16.24 3.52 -15.33
C ASP A 27 -14.91 4.28 -15.48
N SER A 28 -13.80 3.61 -15.82
CA SER A 28 -12.45 4.17 -15.73
C SER A 28 -11.85 4.57 -17.09
N SER A 29 -12.45 5.52 -17.83
CA SER A 29 -11.95 5.94 -19.14
C SER A 29 -10.91 7.07 -19.10
N ASP A 30 -10.65 7.68 -17.94
CA ASP A 30 -9.73 8.81 -17.80
C ASP A 30 -8.55 8.50 -16.86
N ASN A 31 -7.31 8.73 -17.30
CA ASN A 31 -6.08 8.48 -16.53
C ASN A 31 -6.09 9.20 -15.18
N ASN A 32 -6.67 10.40 -15.10
CA ASN A 32 -6.74 11.17 -13.86
C ASN A 32 -7.69 10.53 -12.83
N SER A 33 -8.80 9.95 -13.32
CA SER A 33 -9.73 9.18 -12.50
C SER A 33 -9.11 7.86 -12.03
N PHE A 34 -8.32 7.20 -12.86
CA PHE A 34 -7.70 5.92 -12.54
C PHE A 34 -6.56 6.03 -11.52
N PHE A 35 -5.62 6.97 -11.71
CA PHE A 35 -4.42 7.06 -10.86
C PHE A 35 -4.62 7.88 -9.59
N VAL A 36 -5.44 8.94 -9.65
CA VAL A 36 -5.55 9.91 -8.54
C VAL A 36 -6.99 10.02 -8.03
N ALA A 37 -7.95 9.28 -8.60
CA ALA A 37 -9.36 9.34 -8.22
C ALA A 37 -9.90 10.78 -8.15
N ASN A 38 -9.46 11.62 -9.11
CA ASN A 38 -9.77 13.06 -9.16
C ASN A 38 -9.46 13.83 -7.85
N ARG A 39 -8.56 13.30 -7.00
CA ARG A 39 -8.23 13.83 -5.66
C ARG A 39 -9.45 14.03 -4.75
N ASN A 40 -10.55 13.30 -5.02
CA ASN A 40 -11.81 13.39 -4.29
C ASN A 40 -12.16 12.05 -3.60
N SER A 41 -11.13 11.33 -3.15
CA SER A 41 -11.33 10.10 -2.39
C SER A 41 -11.61 10.42 -0.93
N LYS A 42 -12.62 9.76 -0.36
CA LYS A 42 -12.90 9.88 1.07
C LYS A 42 -11.73 9.30 1.86
N TRP A 43 -11.20 10.07 2.80
CA TRP A 43 -9.95 9.73 3.52
C TRP A 43 -9.97 8.35 4.18
N TYR A 44 -11.13 7.91 4.69
CA TYR A 44 -11.26 6.60 5.32
C TYR A 44 -11.15 5.44 4.33
N LEU A 45 -11.62 5.60 3.09
CA LEU A 45 -11.45 4.59 2.03
C LEU A 45 -9.97 4.46 1.66
N VAL A 46 -9.26 5.59 1.57
CA VAL A 46 -7.81 5.61 1.35
C VAL A 46 -7.08 4.93 2.50
N ALA A 47 -7.45 5.21 3.75
CA ALA A 47 -6.84 4.59 4.93
C ALA A 47 -6.97 3.06 4.93
N PHE A 48 -8.17 2.53 4.65
CA PHE A 48 -8.37 1.08 4.53
C PHE A 48 -7.56 0.46 3.39
N GLY A 49 -7.52 1.11 2.23
CA GLY A 49 -6.69 0.67 1.11
C GLY A 49 -5.20 0.64 1.46
N MET A 50 -4.69 1.69 2.11
CA MET A 50 -3.28 1.78 2.51
C MET A 50 -2.86 0.67 3.48
N ILE A 51 -3.71 0.28 4.44
CA ILE A 51 -3.43 -0.84 5.34
C ILE A 51 -3.27 -2.14 4.54
N GLY A 52 -4.16 -2.38 3.58
CA GLY A 52 -4.10 -3.55 2.70
C GLY A 52 -2.84 -3.59 1.82
N THR A 53 -2.37 -2.44 1.36
CA THR A 53 -1.13 -2.33 0.56
C THR A 53 0.14 -2.49 1.41
N ALA A 54 0.13 -2.04 2.66
CA ALA A 54 1.30 -2.07 3.54
C ALA A 54 1.61 -3.47 4.09
N LEU A 55 0.60 -4.34 4.19
CA LEU A 55 0.75 -5.69 4.73
C LEU A 55 0.90 -6.72 3.60
N SER A 56 1.88 -7.62 3.74
CA SER A 56 2.14 -8.69 2.77
C SER A 56 2.15 -10.07 3.44
N GLY A 57 2.11 -11.13 2.62
CA GLY A 57 2.28 -12.50 3.13
C GLY A 57 3.59 -12.70 3.89
N VAL A 58 4.67 -11.99 3.50
CA VAL A 58 5.95 -12.01 4.21
C VAL A 58 5.78 -11.44 5.62
N THR A 59 5.02 -10.35 5.78
CA THR A 59 4.74 -9.78 7.10
C THR A 59 3.98 -10.77 7.99
N PHE A 60 2.95 -11.43 7.45
CA PHE A 60 2.11 -12.36 8.22
C PHE A 60 2.86 -13.62 8.68
N ILE A 61 3.84 -14.09 7.91
CA ILE A 61 4.62 -15.28 8.27
C ILE A 61 5.83 -14.89 9.14
N SER A 62 6.60 -13.89 8.70
CA SER A 62 7.89 -13.57 9.30
C SER A 62 7.78 -12.86 10.65
N VAL A 63 6.80 -11.96 10.83
CA VAL A 63 6.70 -11.17 12.08
C VAL A 63 6.35 -12.06 13.28
N PRO A 64 5.32 -12.93 13.23
CA PRO A 64 5.07 -13.85 14.34
C PRO A 64 6.21 -14.83 14.56
N GLY A 65 6.90 -15.26 13.49
CA GLY A 65 8.08 -16.12 13.59
C GLY A 65 9.22 -15.47 14.37
N GLU A 66 9.51 -14.20 14.09
CA GLU A 66 10.54 -13.42 14.79
C GLU A 66 10.14 -13.13 16.24
N VAL A 67 8.90 -12.71 16.47
CA VAL A 67 8.39 -12.39 17.81
C VAL A 67 8.28 -13.64 18.68
N GLY A 68 8.00 -14.81 18.10
CA GLY A 68 7.94 -16.09 18.80
C GLY A 68 9.29 -16.78 18.97
N ALA A 69 10.38 -16.22 18.43
CA ALA A 69 11.68 -16.86 18.46
C ALA A 69 12.24 -16.96 19.90
N PRO A 70 12.88 -18.09 20.27
CA PRO A 70 13.47 -18.27 21.61
C PRO A 70 14.60 -17.28 21.94
N ALA A 71 15.11 -16.56 20.93
CA ALA A 71 16.23 -15.65 21.03
C ALA A 71 15.97 -14.38 21.85
N GLY A 72 14.74 -14.14 22.32
CA GLY A 72 14.42 -13.03 23.23
C GLY A 72 14.27 -11.66 22.57
N ASN A 73 14.06 -11.60 21.25
CA ASN A 73 13.95 -10.36 20.47
C ASN A 73 12.50 -9.93 20.18
N GLN A 74 11.56 -10.23 21.08
CA GLN A 74 10.12 -10.09 20.80
C GLN A 74 9.68 -8.67 20.45
N PHE A 75 10.43 -7.65 20.90
CA PHE A 75 10.14 -6.23 20.65
C PHE A 75 10.91 -5.62 19.48
N GLN A 76 11.75 -6.37 18.77
CA GLN A 76 12.54 -5.83 17.66
C GLN A 76 11.65 -5.29 16.54
N TYR A 77 10.59 -6.02 16.19
CA TYR A 77 9.61 -5.55 15.20
C TYR A 77 8.83 -4.31 15.68
N PHE A 78 8.59 -4.17 17.00
CA PHE A 78 7.90 -3.01 17.54
C PHE A 78 8.67 -1.71 17.32
N GLN A 79 10.01 -1.75 17.41
CA GLN A 79 10.86 -0.59 17.10
C GLN A 79 10.71 -0.14 15.64
N PHE A 80 10.61 -1.10 14.70
CA PHE A 80 10.32 -0.80 13.30
C PHE A 80 8.95 -0.13 13.12
N VAL A 81 7.92 -0.58 13.84
CA VAL A 81 6.58 0.04 13.83
C VAL A 81 6.64 1.48 14.34
N LEU A 82 7.36 1.75 15.44
CA LEU A 82 7.55 3.11 15.95
C LEU A 82 8.28 4.00 14.94
N GLY A 83 9.32 3.48 14.28
CA GLY A 83 10.03 4.19 13.21
C GLY A 83 9.11 4.55 12.04
N ASN A 84 8.25 3.62 11.60
CA ASN A 84 7.26 3.89 10.56
C ASN A 84 6.24 4.94 11.00
N ALA A 85 5.80 4.94 12.26
CA ALA A 85 4.88 5.95 12.77
C ALA A 85 5.48 7.36 12.65
N VAL A 86 6.75 7.54 13.04
CA VAL A 86 7.49 8.80 12.85
C VAL A 86 7.64 9.13 11.36
N GLY A 87 7.98 8.14 10.53
CA GLY A 87 8.08 8.29 9.08
C GLY A 87 6.77 8.79 8.45
N PHE A 88 5.62 8.25 8.86
CA PHE A 88 4.31 8.70 8.39
C PHE A 88 4.01 10.14 8.80
N ILE A 89 4.41 10.58 10.00
CA ILE A 89 4.27 11.98 10.40
C ILE A 89 5.06 12.88 9.44
N ILE A 90 6.30 12.52 9.11
CA ILE A 90 7.13 13.27 8.15
C ILE A 90 6.48 13.27 6.76
N ILE A 91 6.01 12.12 6.28
CA ILE A 91 5.32 12.01 4.98
C ILE A 91 4.10 12.94 4.95
N CYS A 92 3.26 12.92 5.99
CA CYS A 92 2.05 13.72 6.07
C CYS A 92 2.31 15.22 6.18
N THR A 93 3.37 15.62 6.89
CA THR A 93 3.65 17.04 7.17
C THR A 93 4.56 17.71 6.14
N VAL A 94 5.40 16.93 5.44
CA VAL A 94 6.41 17.46 4.51
C VAL A 94 6.15 17.01 3.08
N LEU A 95 6.07 15.70 2.84
CA LEU A 95 6.05 15.15 1.48
C LEU A 95 4.68 15.31 0.80
N LEU A 96 3.58 15.00 1.51
CA LEU A 96 2.23 15.15 0.95
C LEU A 96 1.93 16.61 0.55
N PRO A 97 2.17 17.64 1.39
CA PRO A 97 1.97 19.02 0.99
C PRO A 97 2.78 19.42 -0.26
N LEU A 98 4.02 18.94 -0.37
CA LEU A 98 4.88 19.18 -1.54
C LEU A 98 4.30 18.55 -2.81
N TYR A 99 3.95 17.26 -2.77
CA TYR A 99 3.43 16.53 -3.92
C TYR A 99 2.08 17.07 -4.40
N TYR A 100 1.22 17.49 -3.47
CA TYR A 100 -0.05 18.12 -3.79
C TYR A 100 0.13 19.49 -4.45
N ARG A 101 1.06 20.34 -3.95
CA ARG A 101 1.38 21.64 -4.56
C ARG A 101 1.92 21.50 -5.99
N MET A 102 2.73 20.47 -6.22
CA MET A 102 3.33 20.18 -7.53
C MET A 102 2.38 19.44 -8.47
N ASN A 103 1.17 19.10 -8.02
CA ASN A 103 0.17 18.36 -8.80
C ASN A 103 0.69 17.04 -9.40
N LEU A 104 1.57 16.33 -8.69
CA LEU A 104 2.19 15.12 -9.20
C LEU A 104 1.19 13.95 -9.23
N THR A 105 1.22 13.18 -10.32
CA THR A 105 0.56 11.85 -10.41
C THR A 105 1.49 10.74 -9.92
N SER A 106 2.79 10.90 -10.17
CA SER A 106 3.84 9.96 -9.76
C SER A 106 4.86 10.67 -8.87
N ILE A 107 5.23 10.05 -7.76
CA ILE A 107 6.29 10.58 -6.88
C ILE A 107 7.64 10.66 -7.60
N TYR A 108 7.87 9.81 -8.62
CA TYR A 108 9.11 9.78 -9.39
C TYR A 108 9.29 11.02 -10.27
N SER A 109 8.20 11.67 -10.68
CA SER A 109 8.27 12.93 -11.42
C SER A 109 8.96 14.04 -10.61
N TYR A 110 8.92 13.97 -9.28
CA TYR A 110 9.72 14.85 -8.42
C TYR A 110 11.24 14.62 -8.61
N ILE A 111 11.65 13.34 -8.69
CA ILE A 111 13.04 12.95 -8.91
C ILE A 111 13.52 13.41 -10.28
N GLU A 112 12.68 13.28 -11.31
CA GLU A 112 13.02 13.76 -12.66
C GLU A 112 13.34 15.26 -12.66
N GLN A 113 12.47 16.06 -12.03
CA GLN A 113 12.66 17.52 -11.94
C GLN A 113 13.87 17.91 -11.10
N ARG A 114 14.18 17.15 -10.04
CA ARG A 114 15.23 17.52 -9.08
C ARG A 114 16.61 16.96 -9.41
N LEU A 115 16.66 15.74 -9.95
CA LEU A 115 17.88 14.94 -10.12
C LEU A 115 18.07 14.45 -11.57
N GLY A 116 17.16 14.80 -12.48
CA GLY A 116 17.27 14.52 -13.91
C GLY A 116 16.74 13.15 -14.33
N HIS A 117 16.72 12.94 -15.65
CA HIS A 117 16.06 11.81 -16.29
C HIS A 117 16.66 10.43 -15.94
N TYR A 118 17.98 10.33 -15.77
CA TYR A 118 18.64 9.06 -15.40
C TYR A 118 18.29 8.63 -13.97
N SER A 119 18.18 9.60 -13.06
CA SER A 119 17.75 9.36 -11.68
C SER A 119 16.29 8.92 -11.63
N TYR A 120 15.43 9.51 -12.47
CA TYR A 120 14.03 9.10 -12.63
C TYR A 120 13.90 7.64 -13.06
N LYS A 121 14.61 7.22 -14.12
CA LYS A 121 14.55 5.85 -14.64
C LYS A 121 15.12 4.78 -13.70
N THR A 122 16.04 5.17 -12.82
CA THR A 122 16.59 4.26 -11.82
C THR A 122 15.65 4.10 -10.61
N ALA A 123 14.90 5.15 -10.28
CA ALA A 123 14.00 5.15 -9.13
C ALA A 123 12.63 4.52 -9.43
N ALA A 124 12.13 4.68 -10.66
CA ALA A 124 10.86 4.13 -11.15
C ALA A 124 11.02 2.66 -11.59
#